data_AF-A0A095B596-F1
#
_entry.id   AF-A0A095B596-F1
#
_cell.length_a   1.000
_cell.length_b   1.000
_cell.length_c   1.000
_cell.angle_alpha   90.00
_cell.angle_beta   90.00
_cell.angle_gamma   90.00
#
_symmetry.space_group_name_H-M   'P 1'
#
loop_
_entity.id
_entity.type
_entity.pdbx_description
1 polymer ?
#
loop_
_entity_poly.entity_id
_entity_poly.type
_entity_poly.pdbx_seq_one_letter_code
_entity_poly.pdbx_strand_id
1 'polypeptide(L)'
;MIGSLGLLIAALSAASVDAEPASRPSEFRKDVAVELIYRQQIDDVYFTDWYGRLEKADGAWRDIYFETSDKFVNKGLVRINCDDPEADIDFIFYSVGEYGASEDARQVTISYGDRRPWADGNYQDMFGETPTIEFYGAAIERFCK
;
A
#
# COMPACT_ATOMS: atom_id res chain seq x y z
N MET A 1 19.66 -27.98 -51.75
CA MET A 1 19.42 -27.81 -50.31
C MET A 1 20.38 -26.75 -49.78
N ILE A 2 20.00 -26.05 -48.71
CA ILE A 2 20.66 -24.88 -48.08
C ILE A 2 20.32 -23.59 -48.84
N GLY A 3 19.46 -22.67 -48.40
CA GLY A 3 18.94 -22.38 -47.06
C GLY A 3 19.59 -21.10 -46.55
N SER A 4 18.82 -20.00 -46.43
CA SER A 4 19.02 -18.90 -45.46
C SER A 4 18.00 -17.78 -45.73
N LEU A 5 16.83 -17.90 -45.12
CA LEU A 5 15.89 -16.81 -44.94
C LEU A 5 16.30 -16.12 -43.62
N GLY A 6 17.02 -15.00 -43.70
CA GLY A 6 17.40 -14.21 -42.54
C GLY A 6 16.23 -13.37 -42.05
N LEU A 7 15.56 -13.83 -41.00
CA LEU A 7 14.50 -13.12 -40.31
C LEU A 7 15.14 -12.06 -39.38
N LEU A 8 15.00 -10.78 -39.70
CA LEU A 8 15.35 -9.67 -38.80
C LEU A 8 14.25 -9.55 -37.74
N ILE A 9 14.55 -9.97 -36.52
CA ILE A 9 13.70 -9.75 -35.34
C ILE A 9 13.94 -8.31 -34.89
N ALA A 10 12.97 -7.43 -35.13
CA ALA A 10 12.93 -6.11 -34.53
C ALA A 10 12.64 -6.27 -33.02
N ALA A 11 13.62 -5.94 -32.19
CA ALA A 11 13.41 -5.78 -30.76
C ALA A 11 12.55 -4.53 -30.53
N LEU A 12 11.25 -4.72 -30.28
CA LEU A 12 10.43 -3.67 -29.68
C LEU A 12 10.84 -3.55 -28.22
N SER A 13 11.58 -2.48 -27.90
CA SER A 13 11.72 -2.00 -26.53
C SER A 13 10.34 -1.58 -26.04
N ALA A 14 9.68 -2.46 -25.29
CA ALA A 14 8.51 -2.09 -24.49
C ALA A 14 9.01 -1.14 -23.39
N ALA A 15 8.90 0.16 -23.63
CA ALA A 15 8.88 1.12 -22.54
C ALA A 15 7.62 0.81 -21.73
N SER A 16 7.82 0.28 -20.52
CA SER A 16 6.75 0.16 -19.54
C SER A 16 6.24 1.57 -19.25
N VAL A 17 5.08 1.92 -19.82
CA VAL A 17 4.33 3.08 -19.36
C VAL A 17 3.81 2.66 -18.00
N ASP A 18 4.47 3.11 -16.93
CA ASP A 18 3.92 3.08 -15.57
C ASP A 18 2.59 3.84 -15.64
N ALA A 19 1.49 3.10 -15.69
CA ALA A 19 0.17 3.69 -15.62
C ALA A 19 0.06 4.41 -14.27
N GLU A 20 -0.23 5.71 -14.28
CA GLU A 20 -0.48 6.43 -13.04
C GLU A 20 -1.58 5.71 -12.26
N PRO A 21 -1.39 5.45 -10.96
CA PRO A 21 -2.37 4.74 -10.15
C PRO A 21 -3.70 5.50 -10.17
N ALA A 22 -4.81 4.75 -10.21
CA ALA A 22 -6.14 5.33 -10.27
C ALA A 22 -6.37 6.23 -9.04
N SER A 23 -6.47 7.54 -9.27
CA SER A 23 -6.77 8.53 -8.23
C SER A 23 -8.27 8.77 -8.09
N ARG A 24 -8.72 9.10 -6.88
CA ARG A 24 -10.10 9.46 -6.56
C ARG A 24 -10.19 10.47 -5.40
N PRO A 25 -11.30 11.19 -5.25
CA PRO A 25 -11.57 11.94 -4.02
C PRO A 25 -11.61 11.02 -2.80
N SER A 26 -11.09 11.49 -1.68
CA SER A 26 -11.19 10.82 -0.38
C SER A 26 -12.64 10.77 0.09
N GLU A 27 -13.05 9.63 0.64
CA GLU A 27 -14.40 9.48 1.21
C GLU A 27 -14.55 10.18 2.57
N PHE A 28 -13.44 10.40 3.27
CA PHE A 28 -13.44 10.88 4.65
C PHE A 28 -12.84 12.28 4.84
N ARG A 29 -12.16 12.81 3.82
CA ARG A 29 -11.48 14.10 3.89
C ARG A 29 -11.85 14.97 2.69
N LYS A 30 -12.45 16.11 3.00
CA LYS A 30 -12.84 17.09 1.97
C LYS A 30 -11.61 17.63 1.24
N ASP A 31 -11.73 17.76 -0.08
CA ASP A 31 -10.71 18.34 -0.98
C ASP A 31 -9.36 17.58 -0.97
N VAL A 32 -9.37 16.33 -0.53
CA VAL A 32 -8.23 15.42 -0.54
C VAL A 32 -8.41 14.37 -1.63
N ALA A 33 -7.37 14.15 -2.44
CA ALA A 33 -7.32 13.06 -3.40
C ALA A 33 -6.42 11.93 -2.86
N VAL A 34 -6.83 10.69 -3.10
CA VAL A 34 -6.11 9.47 -2.75
C VAL A 34 -5.93 8.60 -4.00
N GLU A 35 -4.89 7.78 -4.01
CA GLU A 35 -4.58 6.85 -5.09
C GLU A 35 -4.69 5.40 -4.60
N LEU A 36 -5.07 4.49 -5.49
CA LEU A 36 -5.07 3.06 -5.18
C LEU A 36 -3.63 2.59 -4.92
N ILE A 37 -3.39 2.04 -3.74
CA ILE A 37 -2.08 1.51 -3.31
C ILE A 37 -2.06 -0.01 -3.45
N TYR A 38 -3.11 -0.67 -2.95
CA TYR A 38 -3.15 -2.13 -2.90
C TYR A 38 -4.59 -2.63 -2.95
N ARG A 39 -4.82 -3.71 -3.70
CA ARG A 39 -6.08 -4.46 -3.68
C ARG A 39 -5.84 -5.74 -2.90
N GLN A 40 -6.43 -5.82 -1.71
CA GLN A 40 -6.35 -6.99 -0.85
C GLN A 40 -7.49 -7.95 -1.17
N GLN A 41 -7.18 -9.22 -1.43
CA GLN A 41 -8.19 -10.26 -1.52
C GLN A 41 -8.70 -10.62 -0.11
N ILE A 42 -10.02 -10.67 0.08
CA ILE A 42 -10.64 -11.10 1.35
C ILE A 42 -11.18 -12.52 1.23
N ASP A 43 -11.84 -12.85 0.12
CA ASP A 43 -12.41 -14.17 -0.19
C ASP A 43 -12.65 -14.25 -1.71
N ASP A 44 -13.05 -15.40 -2.27
CA ASP A 44 -13.14 -15.69 -3.73
C ASP A 44 -13.67 -14.55 -4.62
N VAL A 45 -14.65 -13.78 -4.14
CA VAL A 45 -15.27 -12.67 -4.89
C VAL A 45 -15.16 -11.31 -4.20
N TYR A 46 -14.57 -11.25 -3.00
CA TYR A 46 -14.50 -10.04 -2.19
C TYR A 46 -13.07 -9.54 -2.10
N PHE A 47 -12.92 -8.24 -2.29
CA PHE A 47 -11.67 -7.53 -2.13
C PHE A 47 -11.88 -6.29 -1.25
N THR A 48 -10.78 -5.75 -0.74
CA THR A 48 -10.73 -4.40 -0.18
C THR A 48 -9.67 -3.60 -0.90
N ASP A 49 -10.08 -2.46 -1.42
CA ASP A 49 -9.16 -1.50 -2.02
C ASP A 49 -8.61 -0.57 -0.95
N TRP A 50 -7.30 -0.58 -0.80
CA TRP A 50 -6.53 0.31 0.05
C TRP A 50 -6.05 1.49 -0.76
N TYR A 51 -6.56 2.66 -0.42
CA TYR A 51 -6.15 3.93 -0.98
C TYR A 51 -5.21 4.64 -0.03
N GLY A 52 -4.36 5.50 -0.57
CA GLY A 52 -3.49 6.31 0.26
C GLY A 52 -2.98 7.55 -0.42
N ARG A 53 -2.24 8.34 0.35
CA ARG A 53 -1.47 9.49 -0.13
C ARG A 53 -0.37 9.81 0.87
N LEU A 54 0.72 10.37 0.36
CA LEU A 54 1.77 10.93 1.22
C LEU A 54 1.25 12.21 1.91
N GLU A 55 1.30 12.24 3.25
CA GLU A 55 0.98 13.43 4.04
C GLU A 55 2.23 14.19 4.45
N LYS A 56 3.29 13.46 4.82
CA LYS A 56 4.55 14.06 5.26
C LYS A 56 5.75 13.19 4.85
N ALA A 57 6.83 13.84 4.44
CA ALA A 57 8.15 13.23 4.32
C ALA A 57 9.14 13.92 5.27
N ASP A 58 9.87 13.15 6.06
CA ASP A 58 10.81 13.64 7.07
C ASP A 58 12.07 12.75 7.11
N GLY A 59 13.08 13.12 6.33
CA GLY A 59 14.25 12.27 6.09
C GLY A 59 13.82 10.93 5.48
N ALA A 60 14.17 9.83 6.15
CA ALA A 60 13.79 8.48 5.76
C ALA A 60 12.31 8.15 6.07
N TRP A 61 11.63 8.94 6.90
CA TRP A 61 10.26 8.65 7.32
C TRP A 61 9.21 9.20 6.35
N ARG A 62 8.13 8.45 6.18
CA ARG A 62 6.91 8.87 5.46
C ARG A 62 5.72 8.66 6.37
N ASP A 63 4.90 9.69 6.52
CA ASP A 63 3.55 9.57 7.07
C ASP A 63 2.59 9.53 5.89
N ILE A 64 1.84 8.43 5.78
CA ILE A 64 0.96 8.13 4.67
C ILE A 64 -0.45 8.03 5.22
N TYR A 65 -1.36 8.85 4.70
CA TYR A 65 -2.79 8.66 4.93
C TYR A 65 -3.25 7.43 4.16
N PHE A 66 -4.10 6.61 4.79
CA PHE A 66 -4.76 5.50 4.13
C PHE A 66 -6.26 5.51 4.40
N GLU A 67 -7.03 4.95 3.46
CA GLU A 67 -8.46 4.67 3.60
C GLU A 67 -8.88 3.46 2.77
N THR A 68 -10.01 2.85 3.13
CA THR A 68 -10.67 1.78 2.34
C THR A 68 -12.01 2.28 1.77
N SER A 69 -12.46 1.75 0.63
CA SER A 69 -13.82 2.02 0.07
C SER A 69 -14.90 1.04 0.48
N ASP A 70 -14.53 -0.01 1.20
CA ASP A 70 -15.38 -1.18 1.30
C ASP A 70 -16.12 -1.27 2.64
N LYS A 71 -16.90 -2.33 2.80
CA LYS A 71 -17.77 -2.59 3.95
C LYS A 71 -17.07 -2.41 5.31
N PHE A 72 -15.76 -2.63 5.35
CA PHE A 72 -14.93 -2.45 6.54
C PHE A 72 -14.10 -1.17 6.40
N VAL A 73 -14.63 -0.11 7.00
CA VAL A 73 -14.02 1.22 6.97
C VAL A 73 -12.76 1.21 7.83
N ASN A 74 -11.63 1.36 7.18
CA ASN A 74 -10.36 1.67 7.79
C ASN A 74 -9.88 2.99 7.25
N LYS A 75 -9.41 3.86 8.14
CA LYS A 75 -8.76 5.11 7.77
C LYS A 75 -7.79 5.52 8.86
N GLY A 76 -6.71 6.17 8.46
CA GLY A 76 -5.62 6.39 9.39
C GLY A 76 -4.38 7.00 8.79
N LEU A 77 -3.34 6.99 9.60
CA LEU A 77 -1.96 7.27 9.19
C LEU A 77 -1.12 6.03 9.42
N VAL A 78 -0.32 5.66 8.43
CA VAL A 78 0.78 4.71 8.60
C VAL A 78 2.09 5.48 8.49
N ARG A 79 3.01 5.23 9.42
CA ARG A 79 4.35 5.78 9.40
C ARG A 79 5.35 4.69 9.08
N ILE A 80 6.12 4.91 8.02
CA ILE A 80 7.08 3.94 7.47
C ILE A 80 8.46 4.56 7.29
N ASN A 81 9.49 3.73 7.36
CA ASN A 81 10.88 4.12 7.08
C ASN A 81 11.31 3.58 5.72
N CYS A 82 11.85 4.45 4.86
CA CYS A 82 12.29 4.12 3.51
C CYS A 82 13.73 3.59 3.45
N ASP A 83 14.55 3.84 4.48
CA ASP A 83 15.97 3.47 4.50
C ASP A 83 16.24 2.26 5.41
N ASP A 84 15.29 1.91 6.28
CA ASP A 84 15.40 0.82 7.24
C ASP A 84 14.25 -0.19 7.06
N PRO A 85 14.47 -1.30 6.34
CA PRO A 85 13.46 -2.34 6.15
C PRO A 85 13.15 -3.13 7.43
N GLU A 86 13.92 -2.94 8.51
CA GLU A 86 13.70 -3.52 9.83
C GLU A 86 13.08 -2.52 10.82
N ALA A 87 12.71 -1.32 10.39
CA ALA A 87 12.02 -0.36 11.25
C ALA A 87 10.61 -0.85 11.62
N ASP A 88 10.17 -0.51 12.84
CA ASP A 88 8.79 -0.74 13.23
C ASP A 88 7.82 0.07 12.35
N ILE A 89 6.59 -0.44 12.22
CA ILE A 89 5.52 0.22 11.49
C ILE A 89 4.50 0.76 12.48
N ASP A 90 4.30 2.06 12.47
CA ASP A 90 3.31 2.70 13.35
C ASP A 90 2.03 3.02 12.57
N PHE A 91 0.90 2.67 13.15
CA PHE A 91 -0.42 3.02 12.67
C PHE A 91 -1.17 3.88 13.68
N ILE A 92 -1.90 4.84 13.15
CA ILE A 92 -2.97 5.54 13.87
C ILE A 92 -4.26 5.25 13.12
N PHE A 93 -5.15 4.46 13.72
CA PHE A 93 -6.46 4.14 13.18
C PHE A 93 -7.52 5.08 13.73
N TYR A 94 -8.43 5.54 12.87
CA TYR A 94 -9.64 6.27 13.22
C TYR A 94 -10.92 5.48 12.83
N SER A 95 -10.82 4.14 12.83
CA SER A 95 -11.81 3.11 12.42
C SER A 95 -13.16 3.66 11.93
N VAL A 96 -14.24 3.54 12.72
CA VAL A 96 -15.59 4.02 12.36
C VAL A 96 -15.86 5.48 12.74
N GLY A 97 -14.95 6.11 13.48
CA GLY A 97 -15.11 7.47 14.00
C GLY A 97 -14.78 8.58 12.98
N GLU A 98 -14.70 9.83 13.42
CA GLU A 98 -14.28 10.92 12.54
C GLU A 98 -12.76 10.88 12.32
N TYR A 99 -12.30 11.11 11.08
CA TYR A 99 -10.86 11.18 10.82
C TYR A 99 -10.23 12.36 11.58
N GLY A 100 -9.20 12.07 12.38
CA GLY A 100 -8.47 13.08 13.15
C GLY A 100 -9.10 13.41 14.51
N ALA A 101 -10.23 12.81 14.86
CA ALA A 101 -10.78 12.89 16.21
C ALA A 101 -9.91 12.07 17.17
N SER A 102 -9.32 12.73 18.17
CA SER A 102 -8.37 12.06 19.08
C SER A 102 -9.02 10.97 19.94
N GLU A 103 -10.32 11.07 20.20
CA GLU A 103 -11.09 10.07 20.93
C GLU A 103 -11.29 8.76 20.15
N ASP A 104 -11.21 8.83 18.82
CA ASP A 104 -11.33 7.68 17.92
C ASP A 104 -9.96 7.11 17.52
N ALA A 105 -8.87 7.72 17.99
CA ALA A 105 -7.52 7.35 17.63
C ALA A 105 -7.05 6.09 18.40
N ARG A 106 -6.77 5.02 17.66
CA ARG A 106 -6.08 3.84 18.17
C ARG A 106 -4.69 3.75 17.58
N GLN A 107 -3.68 3.76 18.44
CA GLN A 107 -2.29 3.54 18.04
C GLN A 107 -1.95 2.05 18.06
N VAL A 108 -1.25 1.59 17.03
CA VAL A 108 -0.75 0.22 16.91
C VAL A 108 0.65 0.29 16.34
N THR A 109 1.60 -0.36 16.99
CA THR A 109 2.96 -0.55 16.46
C THR A 109 3.12 -2.02 16.11
N ILE A 110 3.53 -2.29 14.87
CA ILE A 110 3.91 -3.62 14.41
C ILE A 110 5.43 -3.68 14.45
N SER A 111 5.97 -4.40 15.43
CA SER A 111 7.43 -4.51 15.57
C SER A 111 8.02 -5.33 14.42
N TYR A 112 9.28 -5.05 14.04
CA TYR A 112 9.96 -5.91 13.08
C TYR A 112 10.03 -7.37 13.52
N GLY A 113 10.19 -7.64 14.82
CA GLY A 113 10.18 -8.99 15.36
C GLY A 113 8.90 -9.76 15.03
N ASP A 114 7.74 -9.08 15.14
CA ASP A 114 6.43 -9.68 14.88
C ASP A 114 6.19 -9.91 13.38
N ARG A 115 6.67 -9.01 12.51
CA ARG A 115 6.55 -9.13 11.05
C ARG A 115 7.72 -9.83 10.36
N ARG A 116 8.75 -10.27 11.10
CA ARG A 116 9.92 -10.94 10.53
C ARG A 116 9.56 -12.17 9.70
N PRO A 117 8.67 -13.08 10.15
CA PRO A 117 8.25 -14.21 9.32
C PRO A 117 7.64 -13.78 7.98
N TRP A 118 6.98 -12.63 7.94
CA TRP A 118 6.43 -12.05 6.71
C TRP A 118 7.54 -11.48 5.80
N ALA A 119 8.53 -10.79 6.38
CA ALA A 119 9.69 -10.29 5.64
C ALA A 119 10.54 -11.43 5.03
N ASP A 120 10.57 -12.60 5.68
CA ASP A 120 11.33 -13.77 5.23
C ASP A 120 10.60 -14.62 4.17
N GLY A 121 9.41 -14.20 3.71
CA GLY A 121 8.62 -14.91 2.70
C GLY A 121 7.91 -16.17 3.20
N ASN A 122 7.87 -16.39 4.53
CA ASN A 122 7.20 -17.55 5.14
C ASN A 122 5.72 -17.25 5.42
N TYR A 123 4.97 -16.96 4.35
CA TYR A 123 3.65 -16.33 4.44
C TYR A 123 2.46 -17.31 4.43
N GLN A 124 1.43 -16.96 5.19
CA GLN A 124 0.03 -17.35 4.94
C GLN A 124 -0.76 -16.06 4.74
N ASP A 125 -1.51 -15.96 3.65
CA ASP A 125 -2.42 -14.85 3.34
C ASP A 125 -3.25 -14.47 4.57
N MET A 126 -3.03 -13.25 5.07
CA MET A 126 -3.80 -12.68 6.14
C MET A 126 -5.15 -12.24 5.57
N PHE A 127 -6.14 -13.12 5.69
CA PHE A 127 -7.53 -12.75 5.52
C PHE A 127 -7.97 -11.87 6.69
N GLY A 128 -8.49 -10.67 6.41
CA GLY A 128 -9.00 -9.80 7.47
C GLY A 128 -9.18 -8.35 7.04
N GLU A 129 -9.67 -7.57 8.00
CA GLU A 129 -10.11 -6.17 7.83
C GLU A 129 -9.05 -5.17 8.32
N THR A 130 -7.80 -5.59 8.48
CA THR A 130 -6.70 -4.78 9.02
C THR A 130 -5.62 -4.65 7.95
N PRO A 131 -4.86 -3.53 7.87
CA PRO A 131 -3.81 -3.38 6.88
C PRO A 131 -2.86 -4.58 6.91
N THR A 132 -2.66 -5.21 5.77
CA THR A 132 -1.77 -6.36 5.66
C THR A 132 -0.34 -5.93 5.37
N ILE A 133 0.60 -6.87 5.48
CA ILE A 133 2.01 -6.60 5.18
C ILE A 133 2.23 -6.22 3.69
N GLU A 134 1.38 -6.72 2.79
CA GLU A 134 1.41 -6.39 1.36
C GLU A 134 1.01 -4.94 1.13
N PHE A 135 0.05 -4.41 1.89
CA PHE A 135 -0.24 -2.98 1.86
C PHE A 135 1.01 -2.17 2.26
N TYR A 136 1.74 -2.60 3.29
CA TYR A 136 3.00 -1.94 3.69
C TYR A 136 4.06 -2.03 2.59
N GLY A 137 4.25 -3.20 1.98
CA GLY A 137 5.17 -3.38 0.85
C GLY A 137 4.82 -2.47 -0.33
N ALA A 138 3.54 -2.42 -0.72
CA ALA A 138 3.05 -1.54 -1.76
C ALA A 138 3.22 -0.05 -1.41
N ALA A 139 3.01 0.32 -0.14
CA ALA A 139 3.24 1.68 0.33
C ALA A 139 4.72 2.09 0.26
N ILE A 140 5.65 1.21 0.63
CA ILE A 140 7.10 1.43 0.42
C ILE A 140 7.37 1.61 -1.06
N GLU A 141 6.93 0.67 -1.90
CA GLU A 141 7.19 0.73 -3.34
C GLU A 141 6.66 2.00 -3.99
N ARG A 142 5.56 2.56 -3.44
CA ARG A 142 4.92 3.77 -3.96
C ARG A 142 5.54 5.07 -3.44
N PHE A 143 5.91 5.15 -2.17
CA PHE A 143 6.25 6.40 -1.49
C PHE A 143 7.71 6.54 -1.05
N CYS A 144 8.52 5.49 -1.25
CA CYS A 144 9.95 5.47 -0.93
C CYS A 144 10.86 5.51 -2.16
N LYS A 145 10.31 5.58 -3.38
CA LYS A 145 11.06 5.74 -4.63
C LYS A 145 11.18 7.21 -5.05
#